data_AF-A0A6B3FNV2-F1
#
_entry.id   AF-A0A6B3FNV2-F1
#
_cell.length_a   1.000
_cell.length_b   1.000
_cell.length_c   1.000
_cell.angle_alpha   90.00
_cell.angle_beta   90.00
_cell.angle_gamma   90.00
#
_symmetry.space_group_name_H-M   'P 1'
#
loop_
_entity.id
_entity.type
_entity.pdbx_description
1 polymer ?
#
loop_
_entity_poly.entity_id
_entity_poly.type
_entity_poly.pdbx_seq_one_letter_code
_entity_poly.pdbx_strand_id
1 'polypeptide(L)'
;DRRYDTVRSAYDAGIPVYVGTDAGGSLAHGLVAGEVAELVKAGIPPLEALSATAWGARRWLGRPGLEEGAPADLVVYDADPRADVRVLAAPRHIVLNGRVVG
;
A
#
# COMPACT_ATOMS: atom_id res chain seq x y z
N ASP A 1 -16.26 -13.93 4.98
CA ASP A 1 -17.01 -12.89 4.26
C ASP A 1 -16.57 -12.93 2.80
N ARG A 2 -17.49 -13.09 1.84
CA ARG A 2 -17.18 -13.52 0.44
C ARG A 2 -16.15 -12.64 -0.28
N ARG A 3 -15.99 -11.39 0.15
CA ARG A 3 -15.05 -10.43 -0.42
C ARG A 3 -13.59 -10.87 -0.26
N TYR A 4 -13.21 -11.44 0.89
CA TYR A 4 -11.84 -11.92 1.12
C TYR A 4 -11.50 -13.07 0.20
N ASP A 5 -12.42 -14.04 0.07
CA ASP A 5 -12.25 -15.20 -0.82
C ASP A 5 -12.13 -14.77 -2.29
N THR A 6 -12.85 -13.71 -2.68
CA THR A 6 -12.81 -13.17 -4.04
C THR A 6 -11.45 -12.54 -4.34
N VAL A 7 -10.96 -11.67 -3.45
CA VAL A 7 -9.63 -11.05 -3.57
C VAL A 7 -8.53 -12.11 -3.58
N ARG A 8 -8.64 -13.12 -2.69
CA ARG A 8 -7.70 -14.23 -2.62
C ARG A 8 -7.69 -15.06 -3.91
N SER A 9 -8.87 -15.39 -4.43
CA SER A 9 -9.01 -16.18 -5.67
C SER A 9 -8.41 -15.44 -6.87
N ALA A 10 -8.58 -14.11 -6.95
CA ALA A 10 -7.95 -13.30 -7.99
C ALA A 10 -6.42 -13.35 -7.88
N TYR A 11 -5.88 -13.20 -6.67
CA TYR A 11 -4.45 -13.32 -6.41
C TYR A 11 -3.91 -14.71 -6.78
N ASP A 12 -4.59 -15.79 -6.36
CA ASP A 12 -4.19 -17.18 -6.66
C ASP A 12 -4.26 -17.49 -8.16
N ALA A 13 -5.15 -16.81 -8.90
CA ALA A 13 -5.23 -16.90 -10.36
C ALA A 13 -4.14 -16.08 -11.09
N GLY A 14 -3.26 -15.39 -10.37
CA GLY A 14 -2.20 -14.55 -10.94
C GLY A 14 -2.69 -13.20 -11.48
N ILE A 15 -3.90 -12.77 -11.11
CA ILE A 15 -4.42 -11.45 -11.48
C ILE A 15 -3.68 -10.39 -10.63
N PRO A 16 -3.14 -9.32 -11.23
CA PRO A 16 -2.54 -8.24 -10.45
C PRO A 16 -3.56 -7.57 -9.51
N VAL A 17 -3.21 -7.49 -8.23
CA VAL A 17 -4.01 -6.84 -7.18
C VAL A 17 -3.26 -5.62 -6.64
N TYR A 18 -3.93 -4.49 -6.54
CA TYR A 18 -3.39 -3.22 -6.03
C TYR A 18 -4.31 -2.65 -4.95
N VAL A 19 -3.76 -1.82 -4.06
CA VAL A 19 -4.53 -1.18 -2.98
C VAL A 19 -5.35 -0.01 -3.51
N GLY A 20 -6.65 -0.03 -3.24
CA GLY A 20 -7.59 1.03 -3.57
C GLY A 20 -8.74 1.06 -2.57
N THR A 21 -9.02 2.23 -2.01
CA THR A 21 -9.95 2.38 -0.86
C THR A 21 -11.34 2.86 -1.23
N ASP A 22 -11.55 3.33 -2.47
CA ASP A 22 -12.74 4.06 -2.89
C ASP A 22 -13.05 5.31 -2.02
N ALA A 23 -12.02 5.84 -1.34
CA ALA A 23 -12.12 7.02 -0.49
C ALA A 23 -12.41 8.30 -1.30
N GLY A 24 -13.23 9.19 -0.74
CA GLY A 24 -13.63 10.47 -1.35
C GLY A 24 -15.07 10.51 -1.87
N GLY A 25 -15.76 9.36 -1.86
CA GLY A 25 -17.21 9.27 -2.04
C GLY A 25 -17.93 9.16 -0.69
N SER A 26 -18.52 7.99 -0.43
CA SER A 26 -19.13 7.65 0.86
C SER A 26 -18.10 7.32 1.96
N LEU A 27 -16.87 6.98 1.56
CA LEU A 27 -15.78 6.62 2.46
C LEU A 27 -14.85 7.82 2.71
N ALA A 28 -14.37 7.93 3.95
CA ALA A 28 -13.44 8.98 4.35
C ALA A 28 -12.06 8.82 3.67
N HIS A 29 -11.32 9.93 3.53
CA HIS A 29 -9.92 9.88 3.13
C HIS A 29 -9.02 9.29 4.23
N GLY A 30 -7.80 8.86 3.84
CA GLY A 30 -6.79 8.36 4.79
C GLY A 30 -6.87 6.86 5.08
N LEU A 31 -7.68 6.09 4.33
CA LEU A 31 -7.94 4.67 4.62
C LEU A 31 -6.91 3.68 4.05
N VAL A 32 -5.87 4.16 3.37
CA VAL A 32 -4.92 3.30 2.63
C VAL A 32 -4.27 2.26 3.52
N ALA A 33 -3.82 2.62 4.72
CA ALA A 33 -3.21 1.67 5.66
C ALA A 33 -4.17 0.54 6.08
N GLY A 34 -5.46 0.86 6.23
CA GLY A 34 -6.49 -0.12 6.54
C GLY A 34 -6.69 -1.12 5.40
N GLU A 35 -6.72 -0.63 4.15
CA GLU A 35 -6.88 -1.49 2.97
C GLU A 35 -5.72 -2.47 2.80
N VAL A 36 -4.48 -2.07 3.14
CA VAL A 36 -3.34 -3.02 3.19
C VAL A 36 -3.60 -4.15 4.18
N ALA A 37 -4.07 -3.81 5.39
CA ALA A 37 -4.40 -4.82 6.39
C ALA A 37 -5.53 -5.74 5.94
N GLU A 38 -6.51 -5.22 5.18
CA GLU A 38 -7.58 -6.01 4.60
C GLU A 38 -7.08 -6.98 3.51
N LEU A 39 -6.11 -6.59 2.67
CA LEU A 39 -5.46 -7.51 1.72
C LEU A 39 -4.72 -8.64 2.45
N VAL A 40 -3.99 -8.32 3.53
CA VAL A 40 -3.32 -9.34 4.36
C VAL A 40 -4.35 -10.27 5.00
N LYS A 41 -5.47 -9.72 5.48
CA LYS A 41 -6.58 -10.50 6.03
C LYS A 41 -7.26 -11.38 4.97
N ALA A 42 -7.26 -10.97 3.71
CA ALA A 42 -7.65 -11.82 2.58
C ALA A 42 -6.64 -12.94 2.27
N GLY A 43 -5.50 -12.99 2.96
CA GLY A 43 -4.48 -14.00 2.77
C GLY A 43 -3.45 -13.67 1.70
N ILE A 44 -3.36 -12.41 1.25
CA ILE A 44 -2.24 -11.94 0.44
C ILE A 44 -1.00 -11.78 1.34
N PRO A 45 0.20 -12.26 0.95
CA PRO A 45 1.39 -12.11 1.78
C PRO A 45 1.69 -10.64 2.12
N PRO A 46 2.15 -10.30 3.35
CA PRO A 46 2.41 -8.92 3.76
C PRO A 46 3.32 -8.13 2.80
N LEU A 47 4.38 -8.77 2.30
CA LEU A 47 5.30 -8.13 1.36
C LEU A 47 4.62 -7.81 0.01
N GLU A 48 3.71 -8.66 -0.45
CA GLU A 48 2.94 -8.44 -1.67
C GLU A 48 1.90 -7.33 -1.47
N ALA A 49 1.21 -7.30 -0.32
CA ALA A 49 0.28 -6.21 0.02
C ALA A 49 0.99 -4.85 0.14
N LEU A 50 2.21 -4.82 0.68
CA LEU A 50 3.06 -3.62 0.68
C LEU A 50 3.46 -3.20 -0.72
N SER A 51 3.88 -4.15 -1.56
CA SER A 51 4.21 -3.89 -2.96
C SER A 51 3.01 -3.34 -3.74
N ALA A 52 1.83 -3.93 -3.54
CA ALA A 52 0.54 -3.51 -4.09
C ALA A 52 0.12 -2.09 -3.71
N THR A 53 0.75 -1.50 -2.68
CA THR A 53 0.54 -0.12 -2.23
C THR A 53 1.65 0.83 -2.66
N ALA A 54 2.88 0.32 -2.79
CA ALA A 54 4.08 1.10 -3.05
C ALA A 54 4.67 0.77 -4.44
N TRP A 55 5.63 -0.16 -4.51
CA TRP A 55 6.44 -0.37 -5.70
C TRP A 55 5.69 -1.01 -6.87
N GLY A 56 4.86 -2.02 -6.59
CA GLY A 56 3.98 -2.64 -7.58
C GLY A 56 2.98 -1.63 -8.15
N ALA A 57 2.32 -0.85 -7.28
CA ALA A 57 1.39 0.18 -7.70
C ALA A 57 2.06 1.27 -8.55
N ARG A 58 3.24 1.77 -8.12
CA ARG A 58 4.02 2.75 -8.90
C ARG A 58 4.34 2.22 -10.29
N ARG A 59 4.85 0.99 -10.39
CA ARG A 59 5.17 0.36 -11.68
C ARG A 59 3.93 0.26 -12.57
N TRP A 60 2.79 -0.18 -12.02
CA TRP A 60 1.53 -0.29 -12.76
C TRP A 60 1.05 1.06 -13.28
N LEU A 61 1.22 2.13 -12.49
CA LEU A 61 0.89 3.51 -12.87
C LEU A 61 1.94 4.17 -13.78
N GLY A 62 2.98 3.46 -14.21
CA GLY A 62 4.07 4.04 -15.00
C GLY A 62 4.88 5.09 -14.25
N ARG A 63 4.96 4.99 -12.92
CA ARG A 63 5.72 5.90 -12.05
C ARG A 63 7.04 5.24 -11.60
N PRO A 64 8.12 6.04 -11.47
CA PRO A 64 9.39 5.53 -10.98
C PRO A 64 9.30 5.09 -9.52
N GLY A 65 10.16 4.16 -9.13
CA GLY A 65 10.33 3.74 -7.75
C GLY A 65 11.21 4.71 -6.96
N LEU A 66 12.04 4.17 -6.07
CA LEU A 66 13.17 4.88 -5.47
C LEU A 66 14.42 4.56 -6.29
N GLU A 67 14.75 5.47 -7.19
CA GLU A 67 15.90 5.37 -8.09
C GLU A 67 16.54 6.75 -8.27
N GLU A 68 17.81 6.79 -8.70
CA GLU A 68 18.55 8.04 -8.87
C GLU A 68 17.84 8.97 -9.85
N GLY A 69 17.67 10.24 -9.47
CA GLY A 69 16.96 11.24 -10.27
C GLY A 69 15.42 11.18 -10.20
N ALA A 70 14.81 10.18 -9.54
CA ALA A 70 13.37 10.16 -9.30
C ALA A 70 12.97 11.07 -8.12
N PRO A 71 11.69 11.49 -8.04
CA PRO A 71 11.19 12.22 -6.89
C PRO A 71 11.41 11.44 -5.57
N ALA A 72 11.98 12.13 -4.57
CA ALA A 72 12.16 11.58 -3.23
C ALA A 72 10.83 11.58 -2.45
N ASP A 73 9.97 10.62 -2.82
CA ASP A 73 8.66 10.38 -2.22
C ASP A 73 8.71 9.09 -1.41
N LEU A 74 8.72 9.21 -0.09
CA LEU A 74 8.78 8.05 0.80
C LEU A 74 8.12 8.34 2.14
N VAL A 75 7.75 7.25 2.81
CA VAL A 75 7.16 7.30 4.15
C VAL A 75 8.06 6.52 5.08
N VAL A 76 8.39 7.12 6.22
CA VAL A 76 9.29 6.55 7.23
C VAL A 76 8.45 6.07 8.40
N TYR A 77 8.79 4.89 8.92
CA TYR A 77 8.11 4.26 10.05
C TYR A 77 9.12 3.90 11.13
N ASP A 78 8.68 3.90 12.40
CA ASP A 78 9.52 3.51 13.54
C ASP A 78 9.76 1.98 13.61
N ALA A 79 8.86 1.20 13.01
CA ALA A 79 8.93 -0.25 12.98
C ALA A 79 8.88 -0.75 11.53
N ASP A 80 9.40 -1.97 11.30
CA ASP A 80 9.43 -2.59 9.98
C ASP A 80 8.02 -3.01 9.53
N PRO A 81 7.43 -2.38 8.49
CA PRO A 81 6.08 -2.70 8.04
C PRO A 81 5.98 -4.11 7.43
N ARG A 82 7.11 -4.76 7.08
CA ARG A 82 7.13 -6.14 6.59
C ARG A 82 6.82 -7.15 7.69
N ALA A 83 7.12 -6.81 8.94
CA ALA A 83 6.79 -7.62 10.10
C ALA A 83 5.34 -7.37 10.57
N ASP A 84 4.85 -6.13 10.46
CA ASP A 84 3.48 -5.77 10.78
C ASP A 84 2.99 -4.58 9.92
N VAL A 85 2.09 -4.85 8.98
CA VAL A 85 1.55 -3.82 8.07
C VAL A 85 0.69 -2.77 8.79
N ARG A 86 0.24 -3.02 10.02
CA ARG A 86 -0.56 -2.04 10.78
C ARG A 86 0.23 -0.77 11.12
N VAL A 87 1.57 -0.87 11.09
CA VAL A 87 2.48 0.28 11.26
C VAL A 87 2.22 1.38 10.22
N LEU A 88 1.68 1.04 9.04
CA LEU A 88 1.34 2.00 8.00
C LEU A 88 0.35 3.09 8.44
N ALA A 89 -0.42 2.84 9.51
CA ALA A 89 -1.38 3.81 10.04
C ALA A 89 -0.72 4.96 10.84
N ALA A 90 0.57 4.82 11.19
CA ALA A 90 1.29 5.80 12.01
C ALA A 90 2.68 6.09 11.41
N PRO A 91 2.74 6.83 10.29
CA PRO A 91 4.02 7.25 9.74
C PRO A 91 4.75 8.21 10.68
N ARG A 92 6.05 8.02 10.83
CA ARG A 92 6.93 8.94 11.57
C ARG A 92 7.21 10.20 10.77
N HIS A 93 7.50 10.03 9.48
CA HIS A 93 7.72 11.12 8.55
C HIS A 93 7.12 10.80 7.20
N ILE A 94 6.57 11.83 6.55
CA ILE A 94 6.16 11.79 5.16
C ILE A 94 7.10 12.73 4.41
N VAL A 95 7.76 12.21 3.37
CA VAL A 95 8.62 13.01 2.49
C VAL A 95 7.99 13.05 1.12
N LEU A 96 7.75 14.26 0.61
CA LEU A 96 7.19 14.50 -0.71
C LEU A 96 8.12 15.43 -1.48
N ASN A 97 8.59 15.00 -2.65
CA ASN A 97 9.57 15.71 -3.47
C ASN A 97 10.80 16.18 -2.67
N GLY A 98 11.30 15.32 -1.77
CA GLY A 98 12.48 15.60 -0.94
C GLY A 98 12.24 16.57 0.23
N ARG A 99 10.98 16.93 0.52
CA ARG A 99 10.62 17.77 1.67
C ARG A 99 9.79 16.98 2.66
N VAL A 100 10.12 17.09 3.95
CA VAL A 100 9.28 16.55 5.02
C VAL A 100 7.98 17.38 5.07
N VAL A 101 6.85 16.70 5.06
CA VAL A 101 5.50 17.30 5.11
C VAL A 101 4.68 16.67 6.23
N GLY A 102 3.81 17.46 6.84
CA GLY A 102 3.05 17.09 8.04
C GLY A 102 3.66 17.66 9.29
#